data_AF-V9VAX8-F1
#
_entry.id   AF-V9VAX8-F1
#
_cell.length_a   1.000
_cell.length_b   1.000
_cell.length_c   1.000
_cell.angle_alpha   90.00
_cell.angle_beta   90.00
_cell.angle_gamma   90.00
#
_symmetry.space_group_name_H-M   'P 1'
#
loop_
_entity.id
_entity.type
_entity.pdbx_description
1 polymer ?
#
loop_
_entity_poly.entity_id
_entity_poly.type
_entity_poly.pdbx_seq_one_letter_code
_entity_poly.pdbx_strand_id
1 'polypeptide(L)'
;VIGDSVELSAIASVTEGGSAFIGSAKPNVGHSEGSSGITSVIKAVLSLERQVIPPVALFETPRPGGPLTEGQLTVPTDAKPWPANRLGRASVNGFGIGGSNAHVIIDRGNGVVGSTNSTFPADSQLIVTSASSVPSLKKRIRQITQYINNHPSRLGDMSYTLGSRRHHLNVRAFAVVDPGMPLDDTVFQFNEATNHTELVFA
;
A
#
# COMPACT_ATOMS: atom_id res chain seq x y z
N VAL A 1 16.25 8.59 23.13
CA VAL A 1 17.73 8.57 23.32
C VAL A 1 18.23 7.26 23.92
N ILE A 2 17.91 6.88 25.18
CA ILE A 2 18.35 5.58 25.72
C ILE A 2 17.71 4.41 24.94
N GLY A 3 16.40 4.48 24.68
CA GLY A 3 15.70 3.43 23.93
C GLY A 3 16.25 3.18 22.53
N ASP A 4 16.53 4.25 21.76
CA ASP A 4 17.05 4.13 20.40
C ASP A 4 18.42 3.43 20.38
N SER A 5 19.31 3.76 21.32
CA SER A 5 20.62 3.12 21.40
C SER A 5 20.51 1.64 21.76
N VAL A 6 19.60 1.27 22.66
CA VAL A 6 19.36 -0.14 23.05
C VAL A 6 18.79 -0.94 21.88
N GLU A 7 17.80 -0.39 21.16
CA GLU A 7 17.22 -1.03 19.97
C GLU A 7 18.29 -1.25 18.90
N LEU A 8 19.10 -0.23 18.59
CA LEU A 8 20.13 -0.33 17.57
C LEU A 8 21.25 -1.29 17.97
N SER A 9 21.67 -1.32 19.24
CA SER A 9 22.63 -2.31 19.74
C SER A 9 22.11 -3.75 19.60
N ALA A 10 20.84 -3.97 19.91
CA ALA A 10 20.22 -5.29 19.76
C ALA A 10 20.12 -5.71 18.28
N ILE A 11 19.83 -4.77 17.37
CA ILE A 11 19.83 -5.05 15.93
C ILE A 11 21.26 -5.33 15.42
N ALA A 12 22.24 -4.54 15.85
CA ALA A 12 23.63 -4.71 15.47
C ALA A 12 24.18 -6.09 15.90
N SER A 13 23.82 -6.57 17.09
CA SER A 13 24.28 -7.86 17.59
C SER A 13 23.73 -9.05 16.81
N VAL A 14 22.48 -8.98 16.34
CA VAL A 14 21.83 -10.08 15.58
C VAL A 14 22.10 -10.05 14.09
N THR A 15 22.58 -8.93 13.56
CA THR A 15 22.94 -8.79 12.14
C THR A 15 24.39 -9.21 11.87
N GLU A 16 25.20 -9.41 12.91
CA GLU A 16 26.60 -9.91 12.84
C GLU A 16 27.47 -9.21 11.77
N GLY A 17 27.29 -7.89 11.63
CA GLY A 17 28.01 -7.08 10.64
C GLY A 17 27.41 -7.10 9.22
N GLY A 18 26.24 -7.69 9.04
CA GLY A 18 25.45 -7.56 7.81
C GLY A 18 24.92 -6.14 7.63
N SER A 19 25.26 -5.52 6.49
CA SER A 19 24.79 -4.16 6.17
C SER A 19 23.27 -4.11 6.04
N ALA A 20 22.62 -3.26 6.82
CA ALA A 20 21.17 -3.07 6.77
C ALA A 20 20.78 -1.60 6.82
N PHE A 21 19.67 -1.26 6.15
CA PHE A 21 19.05 0.05 6.29
C PHE A 21 18.09 0.07 7.48
N ILE A 22 18.19 1.10 8.32
CA ILE A 22 17.33 1.30 9.49
C ILE A 22 16.51 2.57 9.31
N GLY A 23 15.23 2.49 9.68
CA GLY A 23 14.40 3.67 9.71
C GLY A 23 13.11 3.47 10.50
N SER A 24 12.41 4.57 10.70
CA SER A 24 11.15 4.62 11.45
C SER A 24 10.10 5.41 10.67
N ALA A 25 8.82 5.12 10.87
CA ALA A 25 7.73 5.95 10.36
C ALA A 25 7.42 7.14 11.29
N LYS A 26 7.86 7.05 12.56
CA LYS A 26 7.51 8.01 13.62
C LYS A 26 7.92 9.46 13.29
N PRO A 27 9.09 9.74 12.68
CA PRO A 27 9.42 11.11 12.31
C PRO A 27 8.49 11.73 11.26
N ASN A 28 7.78 10.91 10.47
CA ASN A 28 6.86 11.39 9.44
C ASN A 28 5.43 11.59 9.95
N VAL A 29 4.95 10.72 10.85
CA VAL A 29 3.53 10.68 11.26
C VAL A 29 3.32 10.68 12.78
N GLY A 30 4.38 10.91 13.55
CA GLY A 30 4.35 10.86 15.01
C GLY A 30 4.30 9.43 15.58
N HIS A 31 4.23 9.35 16.91
CA HIS A 31 4.08 8.09 17.63
C HIS A 31 2.59 7.74 17.78
N SER A 32 2.07 6.85 16.94
CA SER A 32 0.65 6.50 16.90
C SER A 32 0.21 5.48 17.97
N GLU A 33 0.97 5.38 19.07
CA GLU A 33 0.73 4.50 20.23
C GLU A 33 0.41 3.07 19.81
N GLY A 34 -0.77 2.54 20.15
CA GLY A 34 -1.21 1.18 19.82
C GLY A 34 -1.22 0.88 18.31
N SER A 35 -1.22 1.90 17.45
CA SER A 35 -1.14 1.74 16.00
C SER A 35 0.27 1.90 15.41
N SER A 36 1.29 2.14 16.23
CA SER A 36 2.68 2.31 15.77
C SER A 36 3.21 1.09 15.01
N GLY A 37 2.79 -0.12 15.41
CA GLY A 37 3.14 -1.37 14.74
C GLY A 37 2.60 -1.43 13.31
N ILE A 38 1.29 -1.23 13.14
CA ILE A 38 0.66 -1.27 11.80
C ILE A 38 1.16 -0.14 10.89
N THR A 39 1.41 1.05 11.43
CA THR A 39 2.04 2.15 10.67
C THR A 39 3.41 1.76 10.11
N SER A 40 4.22 1.05 10.90
CA SER A 40 5.54 0.57 10.48
C SER A 40 5.44 -0.57 9.46
N VAL A 41 4.46 -1.46 9.60
CA VAL A 41 4.14 -2.50 8.60
C VAL A 41 3.71 -1.87 7.28
N ILE A 42 2.84 -0.86 7.28
CA ILE A 42 2.42 -0.14 6.07
C ILE A 42 3.63 0.50 5.37
N LYS A 43 4.50 1.18 6.11
CA LYS A 43 5.76 1.73 5.57
C LYS A 43 6.60 0.62 4.92
N ALA A 44 6.80 -0.50 5.60
CA ALA A 44 7.60 -1.61 5.11
C ALA A 44 7.02 -2.22 3.82
N VAL A 45 5.72 -2.50 3.80
CA VAL A 45 5.02 -3.05 2.62
C VAL A 45 5.11 -2.10 1.44
N LEU A 46 4.84 -0.80 1.63
CA LEU A 46 4.95 0.19 0.55
C LEU A 46 6.38 0.36 0.04
N SER A 47 7.38 0.26 0.93
CA SER A 47 8.81 0.32 0.56
C SER A 47 9.20 -0.89 -0.29
N LEU A 48 8.75 -2.09 0.13
CA LEU A 48 8.96 -3.34 -0.60
C LEU A 48 8.23 -3.34 -1.95
N GLU A 49 6.96 -2.92 -1.99
CA GLU A 49 6.14 -2.86 -3.21
C GLU A 49 6.76 -1.92 -4.25
N ARG A 50 7.12 -0.70 -3.83
CA ARG A 50 7.69 0.34 -4.70
C ARG A 50 9.18 0.18 -4.97
N GLN A 51 9.83 -0.79 -4.32
CA GLN A 51 11.28 -1.02 -4.42
C GLN A 51 12.10 0.24 -4.06
N VAL A 52 11.65 0.98 -3.04
CA VAL A 52 12.31 2.19 -2.57
C VAL A 52 12.41 2.15 -1.05
N ILE A 53 13.61 2.42 -0.53
CA ILE A 53 13.88 2.63 0.88
C ILE A 53 13.75 4.15 1.13
N PRO A 54 12.68 4.61 1.79
CA PRO A 54 12.46 6.03 2.00
C PRO A 54 13.44 6.61 3.03
N PRO A 55 13.76 7.91 2.95
CA PRO A 55 14.59 8.56 3.94
C PRO A 55 13.90 8.62 5.31
N VAL A 56 14.69 8.77 6.37
CA VAL A 56 14.19 9.09 7.70
C VAL A 56 14.10 10.60 7.83
N ALA A 57 12.89 11.13 8.00
CA ALA A 57 12.70 12.56 8.18
C ALA A 57 13.43 13.08 9.43
N LEU A 58 13.94 14.30 9.36
CA LEU A 58 14.63 15.00 10.46
C LEU A 58 15.92 14.31 10.94
N PHE A 59 16.46 13.37 10.16
CA PHE A 59 17.76 12.76 10.44
C PHE A 59 18.81 13.29 9.46
N GLU A 60 19.92 13.81 9.99
CA GLU A 60 21.00 14.38 9.17
C GLU A 60 22.28 13.56 9.29
N THR A 61 22.87 13.49 10.50
CA THR A 61 24.16 12.84 10.72
C THR A 61 24.11 11.90 11.91
N PRO A 62 24.60 10.64 11.80
CA PRO A 62 24.72 9.76 12.94
C PRO A 62 25.75 10.30 13.94
N ARG A 63 25.57 10.01 15.22
CA ARG A 63 26.63 10.27 16.22
C ARG A 63 27.83 9.33 15.95
N PRO A 64 29.07 9.84 15.95
CA PRO A 64 30.25 8.99 15.88
C PRO A 64 30.31 8.01 17.06
N GLY A 65 30.81 6.79 16.82
CA GLY A 65 31.09 5.82 17.90
C GLY A 65 29.85 5.23 18.58
N GLY A 66 28.90 4.73 17.78
CA GLY A 66 27.69 4.09 18.31
C GLY A 66 27.23 2.89 17.48
N PRO A 67 26.09 2.28 17.86
CA PRO A 67 25.63 1.03 17.28
C PRO A 67 25.41 1.06 15.76
N LEU A 68 25.12 2.25 15.20
CA LEU A 68 25.03 2.41 13.75
C LEU A 68 26.38 2.16 13.05
N THR A 69 27.45 2.78 13.57
CA THR A 69 28.79 2.67 13.00
C THR A 69 29.38 1.28 13.26
N GLU A 70 29.23 0.77 14.48
CA GLU A 70 29.77 -0.54 14.87
C GLU A 70 29.02 -1.71 14.21
N GLY A 71 27.70 -1.57 14.03
CA GLY A 71 26.84 -2.61 13.46
C GLY A 71 26.68 -2.59 11.93
N GLN A 72 27.41 -1.72 11.21
CA GLN A 72 27.22 -1.49 9.76
C GLN A 72 25.77 -1.14 9.38
N LEU A 73 25.05 -0.44 10.26
CA LEU A 73 23.67 -0.04 10.05
C LEU A 73 23.62 1.38 9.45
N THR A 74 22.83 1.54 8.40
CA THR A 74 22.73 2.82 7.67
C THR A 74 21.34 3.41 7.82
N VAL A 75 21.25 4.68 8.25
CA VAL A 75 20.00 5.44 8.24
C VAL A 75 19.94 6.27 6.96
N PRO A 76 18.98 6.06 6.06
CA PRO A 76 18.92 6.78 4.79
C PRO A 76 18.48 8.24 5.00
N THR A 77 19.28 9.19 4.52
CA THR A 77 18.94 10.63 4.42
C THR A 77 18.19 10.97 3.14
N ASP A 78 18.37 10.15 2.10
CA ASP A 78 17.71 10.26 0.79
C ASP A 78 17.05 8.93 0.42
N ALA A 79 16.06 8.99 -0.48
CA ALA A 79 15.45 7.78 -1.03
C ALA A 79 16.50 6.92 -1.75
N LYS A 80 16.56 5.62 -1.41
CA LYS A 80 17.46 4.65 -2.06
C LYS A 80 16.65 3.59 -2.79
N PRO A 81 17.11 3.11 -3.95
CA PRO A 81 16.51 1.94 -4.58
C PRO A 81 16.72 0.70 -3.70
N TRP A 82 15.76 -0.22 -3.74
CA TRP A 82 15.95 -1.53 -3.12
C TRP A 82 17.01 -2.32 -3.88
N PRO A 83 17.97 -3.00 -3.22
CA PRO A 83 18.99 -3.79 -3.92
C PRO A 83 18.38 -4.90 -4.79
N ALA A 84 18.66 -4.88 -6.10
CA ALA A 84 18.06 -5.80 -7.07
C ALA A 84 18.56 -7.25 -6.94
N ASN A 85 19.73 -7.47 -6.33
CA ASN A 85 20.37 -8.77 -6.16
C ASN A 85 20.01 -9.46 -4.84
N ARG A 86 19.03 -8.95 -4.09
CA ARG A 86 18.59 -9.47 -2.80
C ARG A 86 17.08 -9.64 -2.78
N LEU A 87 16.61 -10.62 -2.01
CA LEU A 87 15.18 -10.71 -1.69
C LEU A 87 14.76 -9.41 -0.98
N GLY A 88 13.66 -8.82 -1.44
CA GLY A 88 13.06 -7.70 -0.74
C GLY A 88 12.56 -8.16 0.62
N ARG A 89 13.31 -7.88 1.69
CA ARG A 89 12.94 -8.27 3.07
C ARG A 89 13.03 -7.09 4.01
N ALA A 90 11.95 -6.84 4.74
CA ALA A 90 11.92 -5.84 5.80
C ALA A 90 11.61 -6.50 7.14
N SER A 91 12.28 -6.05 8.20
CA SER A 91 11.94 -6.39 9.57
C SER A 91 11.27 -5.21 10.26
N VAL A 92 10.19 -5.47 10.98
CA VAL A 92 9.44 -4.45 11.74
C VAL A 92 9.45 -4.83 13.22
N ASN A 93 9.97 -3.91 14.04
CA ASN A 93 10.04 -4.06 15.50
C ASN A 93 8.94 -3.22 16.18
N GLY A 94 8.40 -3.73 17.27
CA GLY A 94 7.52 -3.00 18.18
C GLY A 94 7.87 -3.30 19.63
N PHE A 95 8.11 -2.25 20.42
CA PHE A 95 8.46 -2.36 21.83
C PHE A 95 7.45 -1.58 22.67
N GLY A 96 6.63 -2.29 23.43
CA GLY A 96 5.63 -1.69 24.32
C GLY A 96 6.26 -1.25 25.64
N ILE A 97 5.77 -0.15 26.22
CA ILE A 97 6.27 0.35 27.50
C ILE A 97 6.14 -0.65 28.65
N GLY A 98 5.15 -1.56 28.58
CA GLY A 98 4.97 -2.66 29.53
C GLY A 98 5.90 -3.86 29.33
N GLY A 99 6.89 -3.77 28.44
CA GLY A 99 7.88 -4.83 28.17
C GLY A 99 7.44 -5.89 27.17
N SER A 100 6.22 -5.78 26.61
CA SER A 100 5.77 -6.66 25.52
C SER A 100 6.40 -6.23 24.20
N ASN A 101 7.05 -7.17 23.52
CA ASN A 101 7.79 -6.92 22.29
C ASN A 101 7.22 -7.78 21.15
N ALA A 102 7.23 -7.23 19.93
CA ALA A 102 6.82 -7.93 18.72
C ALA A 102 7.84 -7.68 17.60
N HIS A 103 8.07 -8.71 16.78
CA HIS A 103 8.93 -8.64 15.61
C HIS A 103 8.26 -9.38 14.45
N VAL A 104 8.25 -8.77 13.28
CA VAL A 104 7.71 -9.37 12.05
C VAL A 104 8.71 -9.20 10.93
N ILE A 105 8.91 -10.28 10.16
CA ILE A 105 9.69 -10.29 8.93
C ILE A 105 8.70 -10.32 7.76
N ILE A 106 8.86 -9.41 6.82
CA ILE A 106 8.01 -9.26 5.64
C ILE A 106 8.88 -9.44 4.41
N ASP A 107 8.57 -10.46 3.62
CA ASP A 107 9.15 -10.64 2.30
C ASP A 107 8.26 -10.01 1.23
N ARG A 108 8.90 -9.43 0.22
CA ARG A 108 8.25 -9.05 -1.03
C ARG A 108 7.69 -10.32 -1.66
N GLY A 109 6.39 -10.32 -1.93
CA GLY A 109 5.77 -11.39 -2.71
C GLY A 109 6.34 -11.44 -4.13
N ASN A 110 6.76 -12.62 -4.58
CA ASN A 110 7.19 -12.87 -5.95
C ASN A 110 5.96 -12.96 -6.85
N GLY A 111 5.35 -11.82 -7.22
CA GLY A 111 4.39 -11.71 -8.33
C GLY A 111 3.31 -12.80 -8.42
N VAL A 112 2.88 -13.40 -7.31
CA VAL A 112 1.88 -14.49 -7.30
C VAL A 112 0.51 -13.95 -7.73
N VAL A 113 0.28 -12.65 -7.59
CA VAL A 113 -0.62 -11.94 -8.49
C VAL A 113 0.19 -11.70 -9.75
N GLY A 114 0.18 -12.69 -10.64
CA GLY A 114 0.77 -12.50 -11.95
C GLY A 114 0.24 -11.18 -12.47
N SER A 115 1.12 -10.33 -12.99
CA SER A 115 0.79 -9.67 -14.23
C SER A 115 0.54 -10.80 -15.23
N THR A 116 -0.58 -11.52 -15.09
CA THR A 116 -1.24 -11.99 -16.27
C THR A 116 -1.40 -10.69 -17.04
N ASN A 117 -0.65 -10.56 -18.13
CA ASN A 117 -1.28 -10.01 -19.31
C ASN A 117 -2.49 -10.91 -19.57
N SER A 118 -3.51 -10.83 -18.71
CA SER A 118 -4.86 -11.18 -19.08
C SER A 118 -5.07 -10.17 -20.18
N THR A 119 -4.86 -10.66 -21.39
CA THR A 119 -5.53 -10.15 -22.56
C THR A 119 -7.01 -10.25 -22.20
N PHE A 120 -7.48 -9.31 -21.38
CA PHE A 120 -8.88 -9.02 -21.30
C PHE A 120 -9.27 -8.73 -22.75
N PRO A 121 -10.36 -9.34 -23.22
CA PRO A 121 -10.81 -9.10 -24.59
C PRO A 121 -10.80 -7.60 -24.86
N ALA A 122 -10.53 -7.19 -26.11
CA ALA A 122 -10.66 -5.80 -26.54
C ALA A 122 -12.12 -5.28 -26.48
N ASP A 123 -12.98 -6.01 -25.79
CA ASP A 123 -14.40 -5.78 -25.63
C ASP A 123 -14.64 -4.81 -24.48
N SER A 124 -15.76 -4.11 -24.59
CA SER A 124 -16.25 -3.19 -23.59
C SER A 124 -16.40 -3.87 -22.22
N GLN A 125 -15.99 -3.18 -21.16
CA GLN A 125 -16.04 -3.68 -19.80
C GLN A 125 -17.17 -3.01 -19.01
N LEU A 126 -17.93 -3.80 -18.25
CA LEU A 126 -18.94 -3.28 -17.34
C LEU A 126 -18.28 -2.82 -16.03
N ILE A 127 -18.36 -1.53 -15.75
CA ILE A 127 -17.92 -0.93 -14.49
C ILE A 127 -19.13 -0.67 -13.62
N VAL A 128 -19.22 -1.39 -12.49
CA VAL A 128 -20.28 -1.18 -11.50
C VAL A 128 -19.75 -0.46 -10.28
N THR A 129 -20.57 0.34 -9.62
CA THR A 129 -20.23 0.95 -8.34
C THR A 129 -21.47 1.21 -7.51
N SER A 130 -21.29 1.27 -6.19
CA SER A 130 -22.39 1.54 -5.27
C SER A 130 -21.92 2.32 -4.05
N ALA A 131 -22.85 2.99 -3.39
CA ALA A 131 -22.62 3.73 -2.15
C ALA A 131 -23.88 3.75 -1.27
N SER A 132 -23.72 4.23 -0.03
CA SER A 132 -24.83 4.43 0.90
C SER A 132 -25.63 5.72 0.65
N SER A 133 -25.11 6.63 -0.17
CA SER A 133 -25.77 7.90 -0.51
C SER A 133 -25.31 8.41 -1.88
N VAL A 134 -26.14 9.24 -2.53
CA VAL A 134 -25.81 9.86 -3.83
C VAL A 134 -24.53 10.70 -3.78
N PRO A 135 -24.26 11.55 -2.75
CA PRO A 135 -22.99 12.26 -2.67
C PRO A 135 -21.77 11.34 -2.64
N SER A 136 -21.86 10.24 -1.89
CA SER A 136 -20.80 9.22 -1.81
C SER A 136 -20.63 8.47 -3.14
N LEU A 137 -21.74 8.17 -3.83
CA LEU A 137 -21.71 7.57 -5.15
C LEU A 137 -20.99 8.47 -6.16
N LYS A 138 -21.35 9.76 -6.23
CA LYS A 138 -20.70 10.75 -7.12
C LYS A 138 -19.20 10.87 -6.83
N LYS A 139 -18.80 10.85 -5.56
CA LYS A 139 -17.37 10.84 -5.17
C LYS A 139 -16.67 9.56 -5.66
N ARG A 140 -17.33 8.41 -5.50
CA ARG A 140 -16.78 7.12 -5.92
C ARG A 140 -16.64 7.00 -7.43
N ILE A 141 -17.61 7.52 -8.19
CA ILE A 141 -17.53 7.63 -9.67
C ILE A 141 -16.28 8.42 -10.05
N ARG A 142 -16.11 9.65 -9.55
CA ARG A 142 -14.90 10.47 -9.81
C ARG A 142 -13.60 9.73 -9.55
N GLN A 143 -13.52 9.01 -8.42
CA GLN A 143 -12.32 8.26 -8.04
C GLN A 143 -12.05 7.08 -8.98
N ILE A 144 -13.10 6.36 -9.40
CA ILE A 144 -12.99 5.25 -10.36
C ILE A 144 -12.58 5.78 -11.73
N THR A 145 -13.23 6.83 -12.22
CA THR A 145 -12.90 7.49 -13.49
C THR A 145 -11.44 7.94 -13.53
N GLN A 146 -10.99 8.65 -12.50
CA GLN A 146 -9.60 9.10 -12.39
C GLN A 146 -8.62 7.91 -12.34
N TYR A 147 -8.94 6.85 -11.59
CA TYR A 147 -8.07 5.69 -11.47
C TYR A 147 -7.93 4.94 -12.80
N ILE A 148 -9.04 4.68 -13.50
CA ILE A 148 -9.06 3.98 -14.79
C ILE A 148 -8.32 4.78 -15.85
N ASN A 149 -8.56 6.10 -15.94
CA ASN A 149 -7.88 6.95 -16.92
C ASN A 149 -6.36 7.01 -16.70
N ASN A 150 -5.90 6.91 -15.44
CA ASN A 150 -4.47 6.83 -15.13
C ASN A 150 -3.88 5.42 -15.29
N HIS A 151 -4.71 4.37 -15.36
CA HIS A 151 -4.29 2.98 -15.44
C HIS A 151 -5.17 2.18 -16.42
N PRO A 152 -5.20 2.54 -17.72
CA PRO A 152 -6.14 1.94 -18.68
C PRO A 152 -5.95 0.42 -18.83
N SER A 153 -4.73 -0.09 -18.64
CA SER A 153 -4.42 -1.53 -18.66
C SER A 153 -5.07 -2.33 -17.52
N ARG A 154 -5.61 -1.65 -16.49
CA ARG A 154 -6.27 -2.27 -15.32
C ARG A 154 -7.80 -2.31 -15.44
N LEU A 155 -8.37 -1.97 -16.59
CA LEU A 155 -9.81 -1.89 -16.77
C LEU A 155 -10.53 -3.21 -16.42
N GLY A 156 -10.03 -4.35 -16.89
CA GLY A 156 -10.60 -5.66 -16.58
C GLY A 156 -10.48 -6.03 -15.10
N ASP A 157 -9.31 -5.81 -14.48
CA ASP A 157 -9.10 -5.99 -13.04
C ASP A 157 -10.08 -5.16 -12.20
N MET A 158 -10.33 -3.92 -12.64
CA MET A 158 -11.27 -3.00 -12.02
C MET A 158 -12.71 -3.48 -12.17
N SER A 159 -13.12 -3.90 -13.37
CA SER A 159 -14.45 -4.48 -13.62
C SER A 159 -14.70 -5.68 -12.69
N TYR A 160 -13.77 -6.65 -12.68
CA TYR A 160 -13.85 -7.83 -11.83
C TYR A 160 -13.91 -7.48 -10.33
N THR A 161 -13.00 -6.60 -9.87
CA THR A 161 -12.94 -6.22 -8.46
C THR A 161 -14.20 -5.50 -8.01
N LEU A 162 -14.70 -4.58 -8.82
CA LEU A 162 -15.92 -3.82 -8.51
C LEU A 162 -17.17 -4.70 -8.58
N GLY A 163 -17.24 -5.62 -9.55
CA GLY A 163 -18.36 -6.55 -9.72
C GLY A 163 -18.42 -7.65 -8.66
N SER A 164 -17.29 -8.29 -8.37
CA SER A 164 -17.27 -9.54 -7.59
C SER A 164 -16.64 -9.42 -6.20
N ARG A 165 -15.90 -8.33 -5.91
CA ARG A 165 -15.07 -8.21 -4.69
C ARG A 165 -15.45 -7.01 -3.81
N ARG A 166 -16.66 -6.47 -4.00
CA ARG A 166 -17.20 -5.34 -3.23
C ARG A 166 -18.63 -5.64 -2.78
N HIS A 167 -19.02 -5.03 -1.66
CA HIS A 167 -20.43 -4.99 -1.26
C HIS A 167 -21.21 -4.07 -2.20
N HIS A 168 -22.42 -4.50 -2.57
CA HIS A 168 -23.32 -3.76 -3.46
C HIS A 168 -24.45 -3.11 -2.65
N LEU A 169 -24.29 -1.81 -2.38
CA LEU A 169 -25.22 -1.00 -1.58
C LEU A 169 -26.42 -0.51 -2.42
N ASN A 170 -27.35 0.22 -1.83
CA ASN A 170 -28.64 0.54 -2.45
C ASN A 170 -28.57 1.63 -3.52
N VAL A 171 -27.64 2.58 -3.42
CA VAL A 171 -27.42 3.60 -4.45
C VAL A 171 -26.39 3.07 -5.42
N ARG A 172 -26.80 2.74 -6.65
CA ARG A 172 -25.97 2.00 -7.62
C ARG A 172 -25.82 2.78 -8.91
N ALA A 173 -24.65 2.62 -9.52
CA ALA A 173 -24.36 3.13 -10.85
C ALA A 173 -23.56 2.12 -11.66
N PHE A 174 -23.69 2.19 -12.98
CA PHE A 174 -22.88 1.42 -13.90
C PHE A 174 -22.51 2.23 -15.15
N ALA A 175 -21.42 1.81 -15.80
CA ALA A 175 -20.98 2.30 -17.09
C ALA A 175 -20.44 1.13 -17.91
N VAL A 176 -20.62 1.17 -19.22
CA VAL A 176 -19.94 0.27 -20.16
C VAL A 176 -18.80 1.07 -20.79
N VAL A 177 -17.58 0.56 -20.68
CA VAL A 177 -16.36 1.30 -21.01
C VAL A 177 -15.57 0.54 -22.07
N ASP A 178 -15.35 1.18 -23.21
CA ASP A 178 -14.51 0.64 -24.26
C ASP A 178 -13.02 0.82 -23.92
N PRO A 179 -12.19 -0.21 -24.13
CA PRO A 179 -10.76 -0.08 -23.90
C PRO A 179 -10.16 0.98 -24.84
N GLY A 180 -9.38 1.92 -24.28
CA GLY A 180 -8.70 2.96 -25.03
C GLY A 180 -9.45 4.28 -25.17
N MET A 181 -10.72 4.36 -24.73
CA MET A 181 -11.41 5.64 -24.59
C MET A 181 -11.31 6.16 -23.15
N PRO A 182 -11.03 7.46 -22.94
CA PRO A 182 -11.14 8.06 -21.62
C PRO A 182 -12.57 7.92 -21.09
N LEU A 183 -12.68 7.49 -19.84
CA LEU A 183 -13.95 7.43 -19.12
C LEU A 183 -14.33 8.84 -18.66
N ASP A 184 -15.58 9.23 -18.88
CA ASP A 184 -16.20 10.45 -18.35
C ASP A 184 -17.22 10.09 -17.27
N ASP A 185 -17.31 10.87 -16.20
CA ASP A 185 -18.25 10.63 -15.11
C ASP A 185 -19.72 10.59 -15.55
N THR A 186 -20.07 11.32 -16.62
CA THR A 186 -21.44 11.47 -17.12
C THR A 186 -21.99 10.22 -17.79
N VAL A 187 -21.13 9.28 -18.20
CA VAL A 187 -21.56 8.02 -18.82
C VAL A 187 -22.10 7.02 -17.80
N PHE A 188 -21.90 7.29 -16.50
CA PHE A 188 -22.47 6.47 -15.44
C PHE A 188 -23.98 6.69 -15.35
N GLN A 189 -24.72 5.62 -15.63
CA GLN A 189 -26.14 5.55 -15.34
C GLN A 189 -26.32 5.16 -13.88
N PHE A 190 -27.14 5.90 -13.13
CA PHE A 190 -27.40 5.59 -11.72
C PHE A 190 -28.90 5.56 -11.43
N ASN A 191 -29.28 4.68 -10.50
CA ASN A 191 -30.63 4.58 -9.98
C ASN A 191 -30.57 4.52 -8.45
N GLU A 192 -31.48 5.23 -7.77
CA GLU A 192 -31.75 5.00 -6.35
C GLU A 192 -32.74 3.84 -6.27
N ALA A 193 -32.23 2.63 -6.06
CA ALA A 193 -33.09 1.47 -5.93
C ALA A 193 -33.94 1.60 -4.66
N THR A 194 -35.26 1.80 -4.82
CA THR A 194 -36.23 1.79 -3.72
C THR A 194 -36.52 0.36 -3.21
N ASN A 195 -36.10 -0.67 -3.96
CA ASN A 195 -36.16 -2.09 -3.59
C ASN A 195 -34.96 -2.87 -4.15
N HIS A 196 -34.62 -4.02 -3.54
CA HIS A 196 -33.54 -4.92 -3.95
C HIS A 196 -33.62 -5.24 -5.46
N THR A 197 -32.71 -4.63 -6.23
CA THR A 197 -32.53 -4.98 -7.65
C THR A 197 -31.46 -6.06 -7.74
N GLU A 198 -31.81 -7.24 -8.24
CA GLU A 198 -30.84 -8.29 -8.57
C GLU A 198 -30.27 -8.03 -9.97
N LEU A 199 -28.95 -8.00 -10.09
CA LEU A 199 -28.30 -8.00 -11.41
C LEU A 199 -28.26 -9.46 -11.89
N VAL A 200 -29.18 -9.81 -12.78
CA VAL A 200 -29.17 -11.11 -13.46
C VAL A 200 -28.19 -11.01 -14.62
N PHE A 201 -27.07 -11.72 -14.52
CA PHE A 201 -26.19 -11.95 -15.65
C PHE A 201 -26.69 -13.21 -16.37
N ALA A 202 -27.02 -13.09 -17.66
CA ALA A 202 -27.38 -14.21 -18.53
C ALA A 202 -26.13 -14.95 -19.00
#